data_AF-A0A3S1KGK9-F1
#
_entry.id   AF-A0A3S1KGK9-F1
#
_cell.length_a   1.000
_cell.length_b   1.000
_cell.length_c   1.000
_cell.angle_alpha   90.00
_cell.angle_beta   90.00
_cell.angle_gamma   90.00
#
_symmetry.space_group_name_H-M   'P 1'
#
loop_
_entity.id
_entity.type
_entity.pdbx_description
1 polymer ?
#
loop_
_entity_poly.entity_id
_entity_poly.type
_entity_poly.pdbx_seq_one_letter_code
_entity_poly.pdbx_strand_id
1 'polypeptide(L)'
;MGLRNLQTFLFFLLLMVLGLSAPLSAAEGKRLALVVGNSAYTATTPLANAAADARAFTAFLKENGFEVDSLINVDRAGFARGLPNFSKKIGPADTALFYFAGHGMQLKGENFLLGLDAELLSEFDVDAEAIALNSIISIMERKASLSLLFVDACRNNPIADRLNASVEGVTRGAALKGLAPVSSTGSGTMIAFSASPGQVAYDGVGENSPFTTALVEHLASPSLEVGTAFKRVIRDVRIKTNNVQSPQIVSNIAAEFYFNASAPATAVAASDFLAQIDFEKAERIATARGWQLYLAKHQSGSFSDSARAALRLLEGGGDGLVSPQKAESRMRLTQSQRKEIQLTLSDLGYDIGAVDGNFGQKTRRAISRYQKALGLTETGYI
;
A
#
# COMPACT_ATOMS: atom_id res chain seq x y z
N MET A 1 48.35 -46.54 -27.48
CA MET A 1 47.36 -45.57 -27.99
C MET A 1 48.06 -44.23 -28.13
N GLY A 2 48.28 -43.76 -29.37
CA GLY A 2 49.20 -42.64 -29.66
C GLY A 2 48.68 -41.29 -29.18
N LEU A 3 49.59 -40.37 -28.83
CA LEU A 3 49.28 -39.00 -28.37
C LEU A 3 48.28 -38.23 -29.25
N ARG A 4 48.21 -38.54 -30.55
CA ARG A 4 47.23 -37.95 -31.49
C ARG A 4 45.77 -38.29 -31.18
N ASN A 5 45.50 -39.46 -30.58
CA ASN A 5 44.15 -39.88 -30.21
C ASN A 5 43.70 -39.24 -28.89
N LEU A 6 44.65 -38.88 -28.02
CA LEU A 6 44.36 -38.20 -26.75
C LEU A 6 44.01 -36.72 -26.97
N GLN A 7 44.68 -36.05 -27.91
CA GLN A 7 44.38 -34.67 -28.28
C GLN A 7 43.01 -34.52 -28.97
N THR A 8 42.64 -35.46 -29.84
CA THR A 8 41.31 -35.46 -30.48
C THR A 8 40.19 -35.76 -29.47
N PHE A 9 40.45 -36.64 -28.50
CA PHE A 9 39.48 -36.93 -27.43
C PHE A 9 39.30 -35.75 -26.46
N LEU A 10 40.39 -35.05 -26.09
CA LEU A 10 40.35 -33.83 -25.28
C LEU A 10 39.66 -32.65 -26.01
N PHE A 11 39.83 -32.55 -27.33
CA PHE A 11 39.18 -31.50 -28.13
C PHE A 11 37.65 -31.71 -28.24
N PHE A 12 37.20 -32.97 -28.38
CA PHE A 12 35.78 -33.31 -28.34
C PHE A 12 35.16 -33.16 -26.95
N LEU A 13 35.89 -33.47 -25.88
CA LEU A 13 35.43 -33.25 -24.51
C LEU A 13 35.30 -31.75 -24.18
N LEU A 14 36.22 -30.91 -24.68
CA LEU A 14 36.16 -29.45 -24.53
C LEU A 14 34.99 -28.82 -25.31
N LEU A 15 34.69 -29.32 -26.51
CA LEU A 15 33.52 -28.92 -27.30
C LEU A 15 32.19 -29.37 -26.68
N MET A 16 32.17 -30.51 -25.99
CA MET A 16 30.97 -31.01 -25.30
C MET A 16 30.69 -30.26 -23.99
N VAL A 17 31.73 -29.74 -23.31
CA VAL A 17 31.60 -28.89 -22.11
C VAL A 17 31.22 -27.44 -22.47
N LEU A 18 31.58 -26.96 -23.66
CA LEU A 18 31.20 -25.62 -24.15
C LEU A 18 29.80 -25.55 -24.77
N GLY A 19 29.13 -26.69 -25.01
CA GLY A 19 27.79 -26.76 -25.63
C GLY A 19 26.61 -26.76 -24.65
N LEU A 20 26.83 -26.79 -23.33
CA LEU A 20 25.77 -26.92 -22.32
C LEU A 20 25.46 -25.65 -21.51
N SER A 21 25.99 -24.50 -21.91
CA SER A 21 25.75 -23.21 -21.24
C SER A 21 24.92 -22.27 -22.11
N ALA A 22 23.85 -22.77 -22.74
CA ALA A 22 22.71 -21.91 -22.99
C ALA A 22 22.00 -21.73 -21.64
N PRO A 23 21.93 -20.52 -21.05
CA PRO A 23 21.04 -20.32 -19.93
C PRO A 23 19.66 -20.72 -20.40
N LEU A 24 19.04 -21.69 -19.71
CA LEU A 24 17.62 -21.93 -19.82
C LEU A 24 16.97 -20.64 -19.32
N SER A 25 16.77 -19.68 -20.22
CA SER A 25 16.02 -18.47 -19.93
C SER A 25 14.60 -18.97 -19.69
N ALA A 26 14.26 -19.17 -18.40
CA ALA A 26 12.88 -19.28 -17.99
C ALA A 26 12.22 -18.04 -18.59
N ALA A 27 11.36 -18.24 -19.60
CA ALA A 27 10.72 -17.14 -20.28
C ALA A 27 10.07 -16.27 -19.20
N GLU A 28 10.56 -15.05 -19.05
CA GLU A 28 10.01 -14.08 -18.11
C GLU A 28 8.52 -13.94 -18.47
N GLY A 29 7.65 -14.27 -17.53
CA GLY A 29 6.21 -14.26 -17.75
C GLY A 29 5.76 -12.89 -18.23
N LYS A 30 4.83 -12.86 -19.18
CA LYS A 30 4.29 -11.59 -19.70
C LYS A 30 3.51 -10.86 -18.62
N ARG A 31 3.48 -9.53 -18.72
CA ARG A 31 2.59 -8.67 -17.93
C ARG A 31 1.40 -8.31 -18.79
N LEU A 32 0.24 -8.89 -18.50
CA LEU A 32 -0.99 -8.71 -19.26
C LEU A 32 -2.01 -7.96 -18.40
N ALA A 33 -2.76 -7.04 -18.98
CA ALA A 33 -3.84 -6.36 -18.28
C ALA A 33 -5.12 -6.24 -19.11
N LEU A 34 -6.25 -6.39 -18.44
CA LEU A 34 -7.56 -5.96 -18.93
C LEU A 34 -8.06 -4.81 -18.06
N VAL A 35 -8.27 -3.65 -18.68
CA VAL A 35 -8.70 -2.43 -18.01
C VAL A 35 -10.08 -2.05 -18.53
N VAL A 36 -11.05 -1.94 -17.63
CA VAL A 36 -12.44 -1.63 -17.99
C VAL A 36 -12.89 -0.35 -17.27
N GLY A 37 -13.47 0.59 -18.02
CA GLY A 37 -14.00 1.84 -17.49
C GLY A 37 -15.37 2.16 -18.07
N ASN A 38 -16.41 2.07 -17.25
CA ASN A 38 -17.78 2.33 -17.68
C ASN A 38 -18.34 3.55 -16.94
N SER A 39 -18.62 4.61 -17.71
CA SER A 39 -19.16 5.89 -17.24
C SER A 39 -20.56 6.19 -17.78
N ALA A 40 -20.81 5.84 -19.04
CA ALA A 40 -21.98 6.31 -19.81
C ALA A 40 -23.24 5.43 -19.63
N TYR A 41 -23.61 5.12 -18.39
CA TYR A 41 -24.80 4.32 -18.11
C TYR A 41 -26.08 5.06 -18.52
N THR A 42 -27.03 4.34 -19.08
CA THR A 42 -28.34 4.89 -19.48
C THR A 42 -29.44 4.53 -18.50
N ALA A 43 -29.39 3.32 -17.92
CA ALA A 43 -30.39 2.81 -16.97
C ALA A 43 -30.16 3.26 -15.52
N THR A 44 -28.97 3.79 -15.20
CA THR A 44 -28.59 4.30 -13.87
C THR A 44 -27.78 5.57 -13.98
N THR A 45 -27.43 6.18 -12.85
CA THR A 45 -26.65 7.43 -12.79
C THR A 45 -25.31 7.26 -13.52
N PRO A 46 -25.00 8.07 -14.53
CA PRO A 46 -23.68 8.08 -15.17
C PRO A 46 -22.57 8.42 -14.17
N LEU A 47 -21.39 7.84 -14.36
CA LEU A 47 -20.21 8.13 -13.53
C LEU A 47 -19.28 9.10 -14.24
N ALA A 48 -18.84 10.15 -13.54
CA ALA A 48 -18.04 11.22 -14.13
C ALA A 48 -16.59 10.79 -14.47
N ASN A 49 -16.01 9.89 -13.68
CA ASN A 49 -14.57 9.59 -13.63
C ASN A 49 -14.19 8.22 -14.20
N ALA A 50 -15.06 7.21 -14.16
CA ALA A 50 -14.68 5.82 -14.44
C ALA A 50 -13.98 5.58 -15.80
N ALA A 51 -14.41 6.25 -16.87
CA ALA A 51 -13.74 6.19 -18.16
C ALA A 51 -12.39 6.93 -18.19
N ALA A 52 -12.25 8.01 -17.42
CA ALA A 52 -10.98 8.72 -17.26
C ALA A 52 -10.00 7.89 -16.42
N ASP A 53 -10.49 7.30 -15.34
CA ASP A 53 -9.74 6.40 -14.47
C ASP A 53 -9.11 5.24 -15.23
N ALA A 54 -9.93 4.55 -16.04
CA ALA A 54 -9.46 3.47 -16.89
C ALA A 54 -8.42 3.93 -17.92
N ARG A 55 -8.52 5.14 -18.46
CA ARG A 55 -7.51 5.69 -19.39
C ARG A 55 -6.21 6.00 -18.66
N ALA A 56 -6.27 6.65 -17.50
CA ALA A 56 -5.11 6.97 -16.68
C ALA A 56 -4.37 5.69 -16.27
N PHE A 57 -5.10 4.68 -15.80
CA PHE A 57 -4.51 3.42 -15.40
C PHE A 57 -3.97 2.61 -16.60
N THR A 58 -4.65 2.66 -17.76
CA THR A 58 -4.12 2.06 -19.01
C THR A 58 -2.78 2.68 -19.39
N ALA A 59 -2.64 4.00 -19.34
CA ALA A 59 -1.39 4.70 -19.67
C ALA A 59 -0.28 4.27 -18.70
N PHE A 60 -0.55 4.32 -17.39
CA PHE A 60 0.37 3.87 -16.35
C PHE A 60 0.86 2.43 -16.57
N LEU A 61 -0.04 1.49 -16.84
CA LEU A 61 0.33 0.09 -17.04
C LEU A 61 1.22 -0.11 -18.28
N LYS A 62 0.91 0.58 -19.39
CA LYS A 62 1.72 0.52 -20.61
C LYS A 62 3.14 1.07 -20.38
N GLU A 63 3.26 2.17 -19.63
CA GLU A 63 4.56 2.73 -19.23
C GLU A 63 5.37 1.77 -18.36
N ASN A 64 4.69 0.88 -17.62
CA ASN A 64 5.31 -0.12 -16.72
C ASN A 64 5.34 -1.54 -17.32
N GLY A 65 5.32 -1.64 -18.66
CA GLY A 65 5.61 -2.86 -19.40
C GLY A 65 4.47 -3.86 -19.51
N PHE A 66 3.22 -3.47 -19.23
CA PHE A 66 2.05 -4.31 -19.47
C PHE A 66 1.56 -4.23 -20.92
N GLU A 67 1.17 -5.36 -21.49
CA GLU A 67 0.28 -5.42 -22.64
C GLU A 67 -1.16 -5.21 -22.14
N VAL A 68 -1.79 -4.10 -22.54
CA VAL A 68 -3.10 -3.70 -22.00
C VAL A 68 -4.20 -3.76 -23.06
N ASP A 69 -5.21 -4.58 -22.81
CA ASP A 69 -6.52 -4.51 -23.48
C ASP A 69 -7.42 -3.54 -22.69
N SER A 70 -7.87 -2.46 -23.34
CA SER A 70 -8.69 -1.41 -22.69
C SER A 70 -10.11 -1.42 -23.25
N LEU A 71 -11.11 -1.50 -22.37
CA LEU A 71 -12.53 -1.49 -22.69
C LEU A 71 -13.19 -0.28 -22.03
N ILE A 72 -13.61 0.70 -22.83
CA ILE A 72 -14.26 1.91 -22.33
C ILE A 72 -15.72 1.91 -22.76
N ASN A 73 -16.63 2.14 -21.81
CA ASN A 73 -18.06 2.28 -22.05
C ASN A 73 -18.63 1.08 -22.84
N VAL A 74 -18.42 -0.12 -22.29
CA VAL A 74 -18.86 -1.38 -22.88
C VAL A 74 -20.13 -1.92 -22.24
N ASP A 75 -20.99 -2.46 -23.08
CA ASP A 75 -22.13 -3.28 -22.71
C ASP A 75 -21.69 -4.72 -22.38
N ARG A 76 -22.65 -5.55 -22.00
CA ARG A 76 -22.45 -6.99 -21.78
C ARG A 76 -21.81 -7.69 -22.97
N ALA A 77 -22.18 -7.34 -24.20
CA ALA A 77 -21.59 -7.93 -25.39
C ALA A 77 -20.08 -7.58 -25.52
N GLY A 78 -19.70 -6.37 -25.12
CA GLY A 78 -18.31 -5.95 -25.00
C GLY A 78 -17.52 -6.74 -23.97
N PHE A 79 -18.08 -6.97 -22.78
CA PHE A 79 -17.49 -7.89 -21.80
C PHE A 79 -17.35 -9.32 -22.34
N ALA A 80 -18.41 -9.84 -22.97
CA ALA A 80 -18.44 -11.19 -23.55
C ALA A 80 -17.40 -11.40 -24.67
N ARG A 81 -16.95 -10.32 -25.33
CA ARG A 81 -15.80 -10.37 -26.26
C ARG A 81 -14.47 -10.19 -25.54
N GLY A 82 -14.38 -9.21 -24.65
CA GLY A 82 -13.13 -8.79 -24.01
C GLY A 82 -12.56 -9.82 -23.03
N LEU A 83 -13.40 -10.34 -22.13
CA LEU A 83 -12.95 -11.29 -21.09
C LEU A 83 -12.39 -12.60 -21.67
N PRO A 84 -13.05 -13.27 -22.63
CA PRO A 84 -12.48 -14.47 -23.26
C PRO A 84 -11.20 -14.18 -24.03
N ASN A 85 -11.10 -13.02 -24.70
CA ASN A 85 -9.89 -12.64 -25.42
C ASN A 85 -8.71 -12.41 -24.49
N PHE A 86 -8.93 -11.69 -23.38
CA PHE A 86 -7.91 -11.52 -22.34
C PHE A 86 -7.51 -12.87 -21.74
N SER A 87 -8.48 -13.70 -21.34
CA SER A 87 -8.24 -15.03 -20.79
C SER A 87 -7.40 -15.93 -21.70
N LYS A 88 -7.61 -15.87 -23.02
CA LYS A 88 -6.82 -16.63 -24.01
C LYS A 88 -5.34 -16.24 -24.06
N LYS A 89 -5.01 -14.98 -23.74
CA LYS A 89 -3.63 -14.49 -23.74
C LYS A 89 -2.82 -14.97 -22.53
N ILE A 90 -3.48 -15.22 -21.39
CA ILE A 90 -2.83 -15.59 -20.13
C ILE A 90 -2.23 -17.00 -20.22
N GLY A 91 -0.93 -17.10 -20.00
CA GLY A 91 -0.17 -18.33 -19.77
C GLY A 91 0.27 -18.52 -18.31
N PRO A 92 0.73 -19.73 -17.95
CA PRO A 92 1.02 -20.14 -16.57
C PRO A 92 2.18 -19.41 -15.88
N ALA A 93 3.03 -18.71 -16.63
CA ALA A 93 4.11 -17.90 -16.09
C ALA A 93 3.71 -16.42 -15.92
N ASP A 94 2.60 -15.99 -16.52
CA ASP A 94 2.28 -14.58 -16.70
C ASP A 94 1.73 -13.92 -15.44
N THR A 95 1.96 -12.62 -15.33
CA THR A 95 1.22 -11.74 -14.43
C THR A 95 -0.01 -11.22 -15.17
N ALA A 96 -1.21 -11.51 -14.65
CA ALA A 96 -2.46 -11.00 -15.17
C ALA A 96 -3.03 -9.94 -14.23
N LEU A 97 -3.37 -8.78 -14.77
CA LEU A 97 -4.02 -7.70 -14.06
C LEU A 97 -5.42 -7.46 -14.61
N PHE A 98 -6.41 -7.32 -13.73
CA PHE A 98 -7.74 -6.84 -14.06
C PHE A 98 -8.02 -5.56 -13.30
N TYR A 99 -8.39 -4.51 -14.02
CA TYR A 99 -8.85 -3.24 -13.43
C TYR A 99 -10.27 -2.95 -13.89
N PHE A 100 -11.13 -2.56 -12.96
CA PHE A 100 -12.49 -2.11 -13.27
C PHE A 100 -12.82 -0.82 -12.55
N ALA A 101 -13.30 0.18 -13.29
CA ALA A 101 -13.98 1.36 -12.75
C ALA A 101 -15.41 1.42 -13.33
N GLY A 102 -16.42 1.54 -12.47
CA GLY A 102 -17.82 1.50 -12.90
C GLY A 102 -18.82 1.21 -11.79
N HIS A 103 -20.07 0.91 -12.13
CA HIS A 103 -21.06 0.43 -11.18
C HIS A 103 -20.84 -1.06 -10.91
N GLY A 104 -20.83 -1.39 -9.62
CA GLY A 104 -20.88 -2.76 -9.13
C GLY A 104 -22.06 -2.95 -8.19
N MET A 105 -22.42 -4.20 -7.94
CA MET A 105 -23.44 -4.54 -6.96
C MET A 105 -23.09 -5.83 -6.23
N GLN A 106 -23.75 -6.02 -5.09
CA GLN A 106 -23.76 -7.28 -4.38
C GLN A 106 -25.18 -7.86 -4.38
N LEU A 107 -25.28 -9.16 -4.63
CA LEU A 107 -26.49 -9.94 -4.43
C LEU A 107 -26.14 -11.27 -3.77
N LYS A 108 -26.84 -11.63 -2.69
CA LYS A 108 -26.66 -12.90 -1.96
C LYS A 108 -25.21 -13.24 -1.56
N GLY A 109 -24.37 -12.23 -1.32
CA GLY A 109 -22.97 -12.45 -0.96
C GLY A 109 -22.00 -12.51 -2.14
N GLU A 110 -22.48 -12.32 -3.37
CA GLU A 110 -21.66 -12.33 -4.57
C GLU A 110 -21.57 -10.93 -5.19
N ASN A 111 -20.42 -10.65 -5.78
CA ASN A 111 -20.10 -9.36 -6.38
C ASN A 111 -20.25 -9.41 -7.89
N PHE A 112 -20.96 -8.42 -8.45
CA PHE A 112 -21.21 -8.30 -9.86
C PHE A 112 -20.78 -6.92 -10.39
N LEU A 113 -20.23 -6.90 -11.60
CA LEU A 113 -19.86 -5.70 -12.35
C LEU A 113 -20.89 -5.46 -13.44
N LEU A 114 -21.22 -4.20 -13.72
CA LEU A 114 -22.30 -3.86 -14.66
C LEU A 114 -21.78 -3.33 -16.00
N GLY A 115 -22.39 -3.84 -17.07
CA GLY A 115 -22.33 -3.24 -18.40
C GLY A 115 -23.21 -2.00 -18.50
N LEU A 116 -23.05 -1.23 -19.57
CA LEU A 116 -23.89 -0.05 -19.80
C LEU A 116 -25.38 -0.37 -20.03
N ASP A 117 -25.69 -1.59 -20.47
CA ASP A 117 -27.03 -2.11 -20.78
C ASP A 117 -27.72 -2.82 -19.62
N ALA A 118 -27.16 -2.79 -18.40
CA ALA A 118 -27.74 -3.45 -17.23
C ALA A 118 -28.98 -2.69 -16.71
N GLU A 119 -30.13 -3.37 -16.67
CA GLU A 119 -31.40 -2.85 -16.15
C GLU A 119 -31.82 -3.53 -14.84
N LEU A 120 -31.50 -4.82 -14.68
CA LEU A 120 -31.69 -5.65 -13.49
C LEU A 120 -33.09 -5.50 -12.87
N LEU A 121 -34.12 -5.77 -13.66
CA LEU A 121 -35.52 -5.61 -13.26
C LEU A 121 -35.94 -6.64 -12.21
N SER A 122 -35.28 -7.81 -12.18
CA SER A 122 -35.54 -8.92 -11.27
C SER A 122 -34.26 -9.68 -10.90
N GLU A 123 -34.36 -10.57 -9.91
CA GLU A 123 -33.24 -11.40 -9.48
C GLU A 123 -32.73 -12.31 -10.62
N PHE A 124 -33.65 -12.79 -11.47
CA PHE A 124 -33.33 -13.66 -12.60
C PHE A 124 -32.49 -12.96 -13.67
N ASP A 125 -32.55 -11.62 -13.75
CA ASP A 125 -31.83 -10.86 -14.76
C ASP A 125 -30.34 -10.71 -14.42
N VAL A 126 -29.96 -10.93 -13.16
CA VAL A 126 -28.59 -10.69 -12.67
C VAL A 126 -27.57 -11.58 -13.37
N ASP A 127 -27.88 -12.88 -13.49
CA ASP A 127 -27.00 -13.84 -14.17
C ASP A 127 -26.86 -13.55 -15.67
N ALA A 128 -27.89 -12.94 -16.26
CA ALA A 128 -27.94 -12.63 -17.68
C ALA A 128 -27.33 -11.27 -18.01
N GLU A 129 -27.41 -10.29 -17.11
CA GLU A 129 -27.06 -8.87 -17.38
C GLU A 129 -25.77 -8.41 -16.69
N ALA A 130 -25.35 -9.09 -15.61
CA ALA A 130 -24.19 -8.69 -14.82
C ALA A 130 -23.02 -9.67 -14.98
N ILE A 131 -21.82 -9.20 -14.63
CA ILE A 131 -20.59 -9.98 -14.73
C ILE A 131 -20.14 -10.35 -13.33
N ALA A 132 -20.21 -11.64 -12.99
CA ALA A 132 -19.75 -12.14 -11.69
C ALA A 132 -18.22 -11.94 -11.54
N LEU A 133 -17.82 -11.19 -10.52
CA LEU A 133 -16.41 -10.93 -10.22
C LEU A 133 -15.65 -12.22 -9.87
N ASN A 134 -16.31 -13.15 -9.18
CA ASN A 134 -15.74 -14.46 -8.83
C ASN A 134 -15.33 -15.27 -10.07
N SER A 135 -16.06 -15.14 -11.19
CA SER A 135 -15.71 -15.79 -12.45
C SER A 135 -14.40 -15.24 -13.02
N ILE A 136 -14.17 -13.92 -12.92
CA ILE A 136 -12.93 -13.27 -13.37
C ILE A 136 -11.76 -13.72 -12.48
N ILE A 137 -11.92 -13.65 -11.16
CA ILE A 137 -10.91 -14.10 -10.19
C ILE A 137 -10.52 -15.55 -10.46
N SER A 138 -11.51 -16.44 -10.57
CA SER A 138 -11.28 -17.87 -10.77
C SER A 138 -10.57 -18.18 -12.09
N ILE A 139 -10.86 -17.42 -13.17
CA ILE A 139 -10.18 -17.59 -14.46
C ILE A 139 -8.72 -17.14 -14.36
N MET A 140 -8.45 -16.02 -13.69
CA MET A 140 -7.09 -15.51 -13.51
C MET A 140 -6.26 -16.43 -12.62
N GLU A 141 -6.79 -16.83 -11.46
CA GLU A 141 -6.13 -17.75 -10.51
C GLU A 141 -5.73 -19.08 -11.13
N ARG A 142 -6.55 -19.62 -12.05
CA ARG A 142 -6.24 -20.89 -12.72
C ARG A 142 -5.18 -20.77 -13.82
N LYS A 143 -4.95 -19.57 -14.35
CA LYS A 143 -4.17 -19.38 -15.59
C LYS A 143 -2.88 -18.62 -15.39
N ALA A 144 -2.86 -17.63 -14.49
CA ALA A 144 -1.71 -16.75 -14.25
C ALA A 144 -0.90 -17.24 -13.05
N SER A 145 0.41 -16.95 -13.05
CA SER A 145 1.25 -17.15 -11.85
C SER A 145 0.99 -16.10 -10.79
N LEU A 146 0.61 -14.89 -11.22
CA LEU A 146 0.28 -13.75 -10.38
C LEU A 146 -0.99 -13.08 -10.91
N SER A 147 -2.00 -12.94 -10.06
CA SER A 147 -3.29 -12.32 -10.37
C SER A 147 -3.47 -11.04 -9.55
N LEU A 148 -3.56 -9.89 -10.21
CA LEU A 148 -3.80 -8.60 -9.58
C LEU A 148 -5.18 -8.09 -10.00
N LEU A 149 -6.10 -7.86 -9.06
CA LEU A 149 -7.45 -7.37 -9.35
C LEU A 149 -7.73 -6.09 -8.59
N PHE A 150 -7.92 -4.98 -9.29
CA PHE A 150 -8.21 -3.67 -8.70
C PHE A 150 -9.61 -3.22 -9.11
N VAL A 151 -10.50 -3.08 -8.14
CA VAL A 151 -11.93 -2.83 -8.36
C VAL A 151 -12.30 -1.50 -7.74
N ASP A 152 -12.42 -0.48 -8.59
CA ASP A 152 -12.92 0.85 -8.28
C ASP A 152 -14.41 0.98 -8.64
N ALA A 153 -15.22 0.14 -8.00
CA ALA A 153 -16.65 0.12 -8.26
C ALA A 153 -17.39 1.05 -7.30
N CYS A 154 -18.22 1.93 -7.86
CA CYS A 154 -19.21 2.69 -7.12
C CYS A 154 -20.37 1.80 -6.68
N ARG A 155 -20.85 2.09 -5.46
CA ARG A 155 -21.66 1.17 -4.64
C ARG A 155 -23.01 1.76 -4.22
N ASN A 156 -23.29 2.96 -4.71
CA ASN A 156 -24.60 3.58 -4.68
C ASN A 156 -25.18 3.42 -6.08
N ASN A 157 -25.77 2.26 -6.35
CA ASN A 157 -26.42 1.99 -7.62
C ASN A 157 -27.93 1.88 -7.37
N PRO A 158 -28.72 2.88 -7.79
CA PRO A 158 -30.17 2.88 -7.64
C PRO A 158 -30.86 1.64 -8.22
N ILE A 159 -30.28 1.01 -9.24
CA ILE A 159 -30.80 -0.26 -9.77
C ILE A 159 -30.60 -1.39 -8.76
N ALA A 160 -29.39 -1.54 -8.22
CA ALA A 160 -29.09 -2.55 -7.22
C ALA A 160 -29.88 -2.33 -5.91
N ASP A 161 -30.09 -1.08 -5.52
CA ASP A 161 -30.90 -0.73 -4.35
C ASP A 161 -32.36 -1.14 -4.54
N ARG A 162 -32.94 -0.89 -5.73
CA ARG A 162 -34.30 -1.33 -6.08
C ARG A 162 -34.41 -2.86 -6.06
N LEU A 163 -33.46 -3.56 -6.66
CA LEU A 163 -33.45 -5.02 -6.69
C LEU A 163 -33.31 -5.63 -5.29
N ASN A 164 -32.38 -5.12 -4.47
CA ASN A 164 -32.20 -5.62 -3.11
C ASN A 164 -33.43 -5.37 -2.21
N ALA A 165 -34.24 -4.36 -2.52
CA ALA A 165 -35.49 -4.09 -1.81
C ALA A 165 -36.64 -5.03 -2.23
N SER A 166 -36.59 -5.64 -3.43
CA SER A 166 -37.64 -6.52 -3.95
C SER A 166 -37.40 -8.01 -3.70
N VAL A 167 -36.16 -8.41 -3.35
CA VAL A 167 -35.82 -9.81 -3.05
C VAL A 167 -36.30 -10.22 -1.65
N GLU A 168 -37.17 -11.23 -1.57
CA GLU A 168 -37.65 -11.81 -0.31
C GLU A 168 -36.50 -12.43 0.50
N GLY A 169 -36.50 -12.24 1.82
CA GLY A 169 -35.51 -12.81 2.74
C GLY A 169 -34.26 -11.96 2.99
N VAL A 170 -34.02 -10.90 2.21
CA VAL A 170 -33.06 -9.85 2.57
C VAL A 170 -33.75 -8.95 3.59
N THR A 171 -33.39 -9.03 4.87
CA THR A 171 -33.98 -8.18 5.91
C THR A 171 -33.88 -6.71 5.51
N ARG A 172 -34.99 -5.97 5.53
CA ARG A 172 -35.07 -4.55 5.11
C ARG A 172 -34.06 -3.59 5.78
N GLY A 173 -33.38 -4.00 6.85
CA GLY A 173 -32.28 -3.28 7.50
C GLY A 173 -30.86 -3.67 7.03
N ALA A 174 -30.74 -4.67 6.14
CA ALA A 174 -29.52 -5.23 5.59
C ALA A 174 -29.49 -5.11 4.06
N ALA A 175 -29.94 -3.98 3.50
CA ALA A 175 -29.50 -3.59 2.17
C ALA A 175 -27.96 -3.46 2.27
N LEU A 176 -27.25 -4.53 1.87
CA LEU A 176 -25.81 -4.65 1.97
C LEU A 176 -25.21 -3.62 1.01
N LYS A 177 -24.99 -2.40 1.52
CA LYS A 177 -24.31 -1.36 0.75
C LYS A 177 -22.90 -1.84 0.45
N GLY A 178 -22.47 -1.74 -0.80
CA GLY A 178 -21.13 -2.14 -1.20
C GLY A 178 -20.97 -3.58 -1.66
N LEU A 179 -19.70 -4.01 -1.78
CA LEU A 179 -19.34 -5.33 -2.26
C LEU A 179 -19.18 -6.30 -1.09
N ALA A 180 -19.51 -7.56 -1.32
CA ALA A 180 -19.28 -8.67 -0.42
C ALA A 180 -17.77 -8.87 -0.18
N PRO A 181 -17.38 -9.39 1.00
CA PRO A 181 -16.05 -9.96 1.19
C PRO A 181 -15.77 -11.03 0.12
N VAL A 182 -14.54 -11.04 -0.39
CA VAL A 182 -14.07 -12.04 -1.36
C VAL A 182 -12.95 -12.86 -0.72
N SER A 183 -12.96 -14.17 -0.95
CA SER A 183 -11.86 -15.07 -0.61
C SER A 183 -11.11 -15.48 -1.86
N SER A 184 -9.78 -15.51 -1.80
CA SER A 184 -8.93 -16.09 -2.83
C SER A 184 -8.40 -17.43 -2.35
N THR A 185 -8.47 -18.46 -3.21
CA THR A 185 -8.00 -19.83 -2.90
C THR A 185 -6.69 -20.19 -3.60
N GLY A 186 -6.37 -19.54 -4.72
CA GLY A 186 -5.12 -19.77 -5.47
C GLY A 186 -3.94 -18.99 -4.91
N SER A 187 -2.74 -19.59 -4.88
CA SER A 187 -1.51 -18.88 -4.51
C SER A 187 -1.17 -17.79 -5.53
N GLY A 188 -0.85 -16.57 -5.08
CA GLY A 188 -0.40 -15.51 -5.98
C GLY A 188 -1.50 -14.55 -6.43
N THR A 189 -2.47 -14.23 -5.58
CA THR A 189 -3.56 -13.31 -5.90
C THR A 189 -3.61 -12.13 -4.93
N MET A 190 -3.78 -10.92 -5.47
CA MET A 190 -4.13 -9.73 -4.72
C MET A 190 -5.35 -9.08 -5.33
N ILE A 191 -6.36 -8.87 -4.49
CA ILE A 191 -7.58 -8.15 -4.81
C ILE A 191 -7.61 -6.89 -3.97
N ALA A 192 -7.71 -5.73 -4.61
CA ALA A 192 -7.88 -4.45 -3.94
C ALA A 192 -9.19 -3.80 -4.36
N PHE A 193 -10.02 -3.47 -3.36
CA PHE A 193 -11.24 -2.71 -3.53
C PHE A 193 -11.02 -1.27 -3.12
N SER A 194 -11.58 -0.31 -3.88
CA SER A 194 -11.45 1.11 -3.56
C SER A 194 -12.11 1.51 -2.23
N ALA A 195 -13.10 0.73 -1.76
CA ALA A 195 -13.77 0.92 -0.47
C ALA A 195 -13.98 -0.41 0.28
N SER A 196 -14.10 -0.36 1.61
CA SER A 196 -14.39 -1.53 2.45
C SER A 196 -15.84 -2.00 2.26
N PRO A 197 -16.17 -3.30 2.40
CA PRO A 197 -17.53 -3.83 2.39
C PRO A 197 -18.43 -2.99 3.31
N GLY A 198 -19.64 -2.64 2.87
CA GLY A 198 -20.49 -1.71 3.63
C GLY A 198 -20.31 -0.23 3.26
N GLN A 199 -19.17 0.18 2.70
CA GLN A 199 -18.85 1.58 2.39
C GLN A 199 -19.04 1.93 0.92
N VAL A 200 -19.44 3.18 0.65
CA VAL A 200 -19.58 3.76 -0.70
C VAL A 200 -18.25 4.38 -1.14
N ALA A 201 -17.84 4.12 -2.38
CA ALA A 201 -16.69 4.78 -2.99
C ALA A 201 -17.04 6.22 -3.38
N TYR A 202 -16.10 7.14 -3.15
CA TYR A 202 -16.28 8.55 -3.46
C TYR A 202 -15.71 8.86 -4.84
N ASP A 203 -16.54 9.42 -5.73
CA ASP A 203 -16.14 9.76 -7.10
C ASP A 203 -15.05 10.86 -7.16
N GLY A 204 -14.93 11.68 -6.12
CA GLY A 204 -14.01 12.82 -6.12
C GLY A 204 -14.58 14.06 -6.80
N VAL A 205 -13.80 15.14 -6.79
CA VAL A 205 -14.07 16.39 -7.53
C VAL A 205 -13.09 16.59 -8.70
N GLY A 206 -12.15 15.65 -8.90
CA GLY A 206 -11.13 15.69 -9.94
C GLY A 206 -11.51 14.86 -11.17
N GLU A 207 -10.61 14.82 -12.15
CA GLU A 207 -10.77 14.00 -13.36
C GLU A 207 -10.79 12.50 -13.07
N ASN A 208 -9.99 12.06 -12.10
CA ASN A 208 -9.86 10.67 -11.67
C ASN A 208 -10.34 10.51 -10.23
N SER A 209 -10.80 9.31 -9.88
CA SER A 209 -11.17 8.93 -8.52
C SER A 209 -9.97 9.06 -7.56
N PRO A 210 -10.21 9.25 -6.25
CA PRO A 210 -9.16 9.26 -5.24
C PRO A 210 -8.33 7.96 -5.25
N PHE A 211 -8.96 6.83 -5.55
CA PHE A 211 -8.31 5.52 -5.57
C PHE A 211 -7.39 5.38 -6.77
N THR A 212 -7.87 5.65 -7.99
CA THR A 212 -7.06 5.58 -9.21
C THR A 212 -5.90 6.57 -9.18
N THR A 213 -6.16 7.79 -8.70
CA THR A 213 -5.11 8.80 -8.50
C THR A 213 -4.00 8.25 -7.59
N ALA A 214 -4.37 7.65 -6.46
CA ALA A 214 -3.40 7.08 -5.53
C ALA A 214 -2.69 5.83 -6.09
N LEU A 215 -3.37 5.00 -6.87
CA LEU A 215 -2.75 3.83 -7.52
C LEU A 215 -1.63 4.27 -8.48
N VAL A 216 -1.94 5.17 -9.41
CA VAL A 216 -0.96 5.66 -10.40
C VAL A 216 0.24 6.32 -9.70
N GLU A 217 -0.02 7.11 -8.66
CA GLU A 217 1.03 7.80 -7.89
C GLU A 217 1.97 6.83 -7.17
N HIS A 218 1.43 5.85 -6.44
CA HIS A 218 2.26 5.00 -5.56
C HIS A 218 2.82 3.77 -6.28
N LEU A 219 2.11 3.19 -7.23
CA LEU A 219 2.61 2.02 -7.97
C LEU A 219 3.73 2.38 -8.97
N ALA A 220 3.83 3.66 -9.39
CA ALA A 220 4.93 4.14 -10.22
C ALA A 220 6.27 4.27 -9.46
N SER A 221 6.25 4.20 -8.12
CA SER A 221 7.43 4.38 -7.30
C SER A 221 8.51 3.32 -7.65
N PRO A 222 9.73 3.74 -8.02
CA PRO A 222 10.80 2.81 -8.36
C PRO A 222 11.09 1.84 -7.21
N SER A 223 11.22 0.55 -7.53
CA SER A 223 11.57 -0.50 -6.56
C SER A 223 10.63 -0.58 -5.35
N LEU A 224 9.38 -0.14 -5.48
CA LEU A 224 8.39 -0.26 -4.42
C LEU A 224 7.54 -1.52 -4.62
N GLU A 225 7.63 -2.43 -3.65
CA GLU A 225 6.82 -3.65 -3.63
C GLU A 225 5.33 -3.30 -3.53
N VAL A 226 4.49 -4.02 -4.28
CA VAL A 226 3.05 -3.72 -4.45
C VAL A 226 2.28 -3.63 -3.12
N GLY A 227 2.48 -4.56 -2.19
CA GLY A 227 1.87 -4.53 -0.86
C GLY A 227 2.27 -3.30 -0.05
N THR A 228 3.52 -2.86 -0.13
CA THR A 228 3.99 -1.63 0.50
C THR A 228 3.43 -0.37 -0.18
N ALA A 229 3.37 -0.36 -1.51
CA ALA A 229 2.71 0.71 -2.27
C ALA A 229 1.25 0.86 -1.84
N PHE A 230 0.55 -0.26 -1.64
CA PHE A 230 -0.84 -0.27 -1.22
C PHE A 230 -1.08 0.30 0.20
N LYS A 231 -0.11 0.22 1.11
CA LYS A 231 -0.19 0.93 2.40
C LYS A 231 -0.25 2.45 2.19
N ARG A 232 0.48 2.97 1.19
CA ARG A 232 0.43 4.39 0.80
C ARG A 232 -0.88 4.73 0.11
N VAL A 233 -1.36 3.87 -0.79
CA VAL A 233 -2.68 4.02 -1.44
C VAL A 233 -3.79 4.14 -0.40
N ILE A 234 -3.86 3.23 0.59
CA ILE A 234 -4.86 3.26 1.66
C ILE A 234 -4.81 4.58 2.43
N ARG A 235 -3.60 4.99 2.85
CA ARG A 235 -3.40 6.23 3.60
C ARG A 235 -3.88 7.44 2.81
N ASP A 236 -3.51 7.53 1.55
CA ASP A 236 -3.78 8.71 0.73
C ASP A 236 -5.26 8.80 0.35
N VAL A 237 -5.92 7.67 0.08
CA VAL A 237 -7.39 7.64 -0.13
C VAL A 237 -8.11 8.09 1.15
N ARG A 238 -7.71 7.60 2.32
CA ARG A 238 -8.30 8.04 3.60
C ARG A 238 -8.15 9.54 3.82
N ILE A 239 -6.95 10.09 3.54
CA ILE A 239 -6.70 11.54 3.67
C ILE A 239 -7.59 12.32 2.68
N LYS A 240 -7.56 11.97 1.39
CA LYS A 240 -8.29 12.68 0.33
C LYS A 240 -9.81 12.61 0.51
N THR A 241 -10.32 11.57 1.18
CA THR A 241 -11.76 11.36 1.42
C THR A 241 -12.19 11.68 2.85
N ASN A 242 -11.34 12.29 3.68
CA ASN A 242 -11.62 12.57 5.10
C ASN A 242 -12.12 11.32 5.87
N ASN A 243 -11.51 10.16 5.62
CA ASN A 243 -11.84 8.85 6.17
C ASN A 243 -13.22 8.28 5.79
N VAL A 244 -13.93 8.88 4.83
CA VAL A 244 -15.20 8.34 4.32
C VAL A 244 -14.98 7.04 3.55
N GLN A 245 -13.84 6.92 2.86
CA GLN A 245 -13.48 5.76 2.06
C GLN A 245 -12.17 5.15 2.57
N SER A 246 -12.18 3.84 2.82
CA SER A 246 -10.96 3.07 3.11
C SER A 246 -10.85 1.89 2.15
N PRO A 247 -9.83 1.85 1.28
CA PRO A 247 -9.58 0.69 0.44
C PRO A 247 -9.35 -0.58 1.29
N GLN A 248 -9.73 -1.74 0.75
CA GLN A 248 -9.51 -3.05 1.36
C GLN A 248 -8.67 -3.90 0.42
N ILE A 249 -7.76 -4.70 0.98
CA ILE A 249 -6.92 -5.63 0.24
C ILE A 249 -7.12 -7.04 0.79
N VAL A 250 -7.29 -7.99 -0.12
CA VAL A 250 -7.23 -9.43 0.14
C VAL A 250 -6.04 -9.94 -0.66
N SER A 251 -5.01 -10.45 0.01
CA SER A 251 -3.78 -10.91 -0.65
C SER A 251 -3.32 -12.25 -0.09
N ASN A 252 -2.92 -13.13 -0.99
CA ASN A 252 -2.17 -14.36 -0.70
C ASN A 252 -0.94 -14.48 -1.64
N ILE A 253 -0.45 -13.35 -2.14
CA ILE A 253 0.81 -13.32 -2.90
C ILE A 253 1.96 -13.68 -1.97
N ALA A 254 2.77 -14.66 -2.38
CA ALA A 254 3.99 -15.05 -1.67
C ALA A 254 5.26 -14.36 -2.21
N ALA A 255 5.29 -14.04 -3.50
CA ALA A 255 6.42 -13.39 -4.16
C ALA A 255 6.27 -11.86 -4.16
N GLU A 256 7.38 -11.14 -4.07
CA GLU A 256 7.35 -9.69 -4.23
C GLU A 256 7.05 -9.33 -5.69
N PHE A 257 6.20 -8.32 -5.90
CA PHE A 257 5.90 -7.79 -7.22
C PHE A 257 6.14 -6.28 -7.27
N TYR A 258 6.77 -5.85 -8.36
CA TYR A 258 7.16 -4.47 -8.60
C TYR A 258 6.66 -4.03 -9.98
N PHE A 259 5.83 -2.98 -10.02
CA PHE A 259 5.38 -2.38 -11.28
C PHE A 259 6.56 -1.72 -12.00
N ASN A 260 7.29 -0.86 -11.31
CA ASN A 260 8.50 -0.22 -11.83
C ASN A 260 9.76 -0.96 -11.35
N ALA A 261 10.27 -1.87 -12.18
CA ALA A 261 11.42 -2.73 -11.89
C ALA A 261 12.76 -2.18 -12.43
N SER A 262 12.97 -0.86 -12.45
CA SER A 262 14.26 -0.28 -12.83
C SER A 262 15.38 -0.83 -11.91
N ALA A 263 16.26 -1.67 -12.46
CA ALA A 263 17.07 -2.67 -11.75
C ALA A 263 18.37 -2.16 -11.07
N PRO A 264 19.01 -2.95 -10.14
CA PRO A 264 18.67 -4.33 -9.80
C PRO A 264 18.34 -4.60 -8.31
N ALA A 265 17.24 -5.34 -8.13
CA ALA A 265 16.67 -5.82 -6.86
C ALA A 265 17.43 -6.99 -6.20
N THR A 266 18.42 -7.62 -6.84
CA THR A 266 19.13 -8.78 -6.23
C THR A 266 20.23 -8.37 -5.25
N ALA A 267 20.94 -7.27 -5.50
CA ALA A 267 21.89 -6.73 -4.52
C ALA A 267 21.17 -5.94 -3.41
N VAL A 268 20.06 -5.29 -3.77
CA VAL A 268 19.26 -4.47 -2.85
C VAL A 268 18.45 -5.32 -1.88
N ALA A 269 17.85 -6.45 -2.27
CA ALA A 269 17.09 -7.30 -1.34
C ALA A 269 17.98 -7.95 -0.26
N ALA A 270 19.18 -8.42 -0.63
CA ALA A 270 20.15 -8.95 0.34
C ALA A 270 20.76 -7.83 1.21
N SER A 271 21.01 -6.65 0.64
CA SER A 271 21.44 -5.49 1.42
C SER A 271 20.33 -4.97 2.33
N ASP A 272 19.08 -4.96 1.89
CA ASP A 272 17.92 -4.45 2.63
C ASP A 272 17.50 -5.38 3.77
N PHE A 273 17.65 -6.71 3.62
CA PHE A 273 17.45 -7.63 4.74
C PHE A 273 18.50 -7.45 5.85
N LEU A 274 19.79 -7.36 5.47
CA LEU A 274 20.86 -7.10 6.43
C LEU A 274 20.77 -5.67 7.00
N ALA A 275 20.36 -4.70 6.19
CA ALA A 275 20.09 -3.34 6.61
C ALA A 275 18.91 -3.28 7.58
N GLN A 276 17.81 -4.00 7.35
CA GLN A 276 16.68 -4.05 8.27
C GLN A 276 17.10 -4.59 9.64
N ILE A 277 17.85 -5.70 9.68
CA ILE A 277 18.36 -6.27 10.94
C ILE A 277 19.27 -5.28 11.68
N ASP A 278 20.18 -4.62 10.96
CA ASP A 278 21.10 -3.65 11.56
C ASP A 278 20.37 -2.35 11.96
N PHE A 279 19.31 -1.97 11.24
CA PHE A 279 18.45 -0.83 11.52
C PHE A 279 17.64 -1.05 12.79
N GLU A 280 16.99 -2.21 12.94
CA GLU A 280 16.27 -2.58 14.16
C GLU A 280 17.18 -2.67 15.39
N LYS A 281 18.46 -3.03 15.21
CA LYS A 281 19.46 -2.96 16.29
C LYS A 281 19.79 -1.52 16.63
N ALA A 282 20.00 -0.65 15.64
CA ALA A 282 20.28 0.77 15.85
C ALA A 282 19.09 1.49 16.52
N GLU A 283 17.86 1.14 16.16
CA GLU A 283 16.63 1.63 16.78
C GLU A 283 16.49 1.18 18.23
N ARG A 284 16.76 -0.09 18.53
CA ARG A 284 16.76 -0.61 19.91
C ARG A 284 17.81 0.04 20.80
N ILE A 285 18.97 0.39 20.24
CA ILE A 285 20.04 1.08 20.97
C ILE A 285 19.75 2.58 21.11
N ALA A 286 19.13 3.19 20.09
CA ALA A 286 18.69 4.59 20.05
C ALA A 286 19.78 5.64 20.39
N THR A 287 21.05 5.41 20.00
CA THR A 287 22.16 6.36 20.23
C THR A 287 22.74 6.87 18.92
N ALA A 288 23.32 8.08 18.92
CA ALA A 288 24.01 8.64 17.75
C ALA A 288 25.09 7.68 17.23
N ARG A 289 25.86 7.05 18.13
CA ARG A 289 26.86 6.05 17.77
C ARG A 289 26.27 4.82 17.07
N GLY A 290 25.11 4.34 17.52
CA GLY A 290 24.38 3.24 16.88
C GLY A 290 23.99 3.55 15.44
N TRP A 291 23.45 4.75 15.20
CA TRP A 291 23.07 5.20 13.86
C TRP A 291 24.28 5.51 12.97
N GLN A 292 25.37 6.04 13.52
CA GLN A 292 26.63 6.22 12.78
C GLN A 292 27.23 4.88 12.33
N LEU A 293 27.22 3.86 13.19
CA LEU A 293 27.70 2.51 12.84
C LEU A 293 26.83 1.86 11.76
N TYR A 294 25.52 2.04 11.85
CA TYR A 294 24.59 1.64 10.81
C TYR A 294 24.92 2.32 9.47
N LEU A 295 25.07 3.65 9.46
CA LEU A 295 25.33 4.43 8.24
C LEU A 295 26.73 4.21 7.66
N ALA A 296 27.72 3.85 8.47
CA ALA A 296 29.05 3.47 7.99
C ALA A 296 29.01 2.18 7.16
N LYS A 297 28.13 1.24 7.54
CA LYS A 297 27.93 -0.04 6.85
C LYS A 297 26.92 0.05 5.71
N HIS A 298 25.87 0.88 5.85
CA HIS A 298 24.74 1.03 4.93
C HIS A 298 24.61 2.48 4.45
N GLN A 299 25.57 2.93 3.64
CA GLN A 299 25.70 4.32 3.19
C GLN A 299 24.53 4.77 2.30
N SER A 300 23.95 3.83 1.55
CA SER A 300 22.75 3.98 0.73
C SER A 300 21.84 2.75 0.88
N GLY A 301 20.54 2.90 0.62
CA GLY A 301 19.54 1.83 0.78
C GLY A 301 18.23 2.33 1.39
N SER A 302 17.22 1.45 1.44
CA SER A 302 15.83 1.78 1.82
C SER A 302 15.66 2.38 3.22
N PHE A 303 16.64 2.18 4.10
CA PHE A 303 16.64 2.60 5.50
C PHE A 303 17.66 3.72 5.82
N SER A 304 18.54 4.07 4.87
CA SER A 304 19.63 5.04 5.11
C SER A 304 19.14 6.47 5.34
N ASP A 305 18.02 6.88 4.71
CA ASP A 305 17.45 8.22 4.95
C ASP A 305 16.79 8.33 6.32
N SER A 306 16.09 7.29 6.75
CA SER A 306 15.53 7.20 8.11
C SER A 306 16.64 7.18 9.15
N ALA A 307 17.73 6.45 8.90
CA ALA A 307 18.88 6.42 9.80
C ALA A 307 19.63 7.77 9.82
N ARG A 308 19.75 8.47 8.68
CA ARG A 308 20.27 9.85 8.63
C ARG A 308 19.35 10.82 9.35
N ALA A 309 18.03 10.67 9.25
CA ALA A 309 17.07 11.49 9.97
C ALA A 309 17.14 11.24 11.48
N ALA A 310 17.17 9.97 11.91
CA ALA A 310 17.35 9.58 13.31
C ALA A 310 18.71 10.06 13.85
N LEU A 311 19.77 9.93 13.06
CA LEU A 311 21.08 10.47 13.39
C LEU A 311 21.05 12.00 13.48
N ARG A 312 20.42 12.72 12.55
CA ARG A 312 20.26 14.19 12.62
C ARG A 312 19.42 14.62 13.82
N LEU A 313 18.43 13.84 14.21
CA LEU A 313 17.64 14.10 15.42
C LEU A 313 18.50 13.94 16.68
N LEU A 314 19.47 13.02 16.67
CA LEU A 314 20.38 12.75 17.78
C LEU A 314 21.65 13.63 17.78
N GLU A 315 22.23 13.94 16.61
CA GLU A 315 23.36 14.86 16.38
C GLU A 315 22.91 16.31 16.47
N GLY A 316 21.69 16.63 16.03
CA GLY A 316 20.99 17.87 16.34
C GLY A 316 20.68 18.03 17.84
N GLY A 317 20.87 16.96 18.62
CA GLY A 317 20.84 16.92 20.08
C GLY A 317 22.20 16.67 20.74
N GLY A 318 23.31 16.72 20.00
CA GLY A 318 24.58 16.14 20.45
C GLY A 318 25.85 16.82 19.97
N ASP A 319 25.87 18.15 19.81
CA ASP A 319 26.99 19.03 20.25
C ASP A 319 26.72 20.49 19.90
N GLY A 320 25.76 21.03 20.65
CA GLY A 320 25.35 22.43 20.64
C GLY A 320 24.44 22.70 21.84
N LEU A 321 24.87 22.20 23.00
CA LEU A 321 24.20 22.21 24.30
C LEU A 321 23.41 23.52 24.54
N VAL A 322 22.08 23.42 24.41
CA VAL A 322 21.20 24.26 25.22
C VAL A 322 21.27 23.63 26.60
N SER A 323 22.14 24.18 27.45
CA SER A 323 22.23 23.75 28.85
C SER A 323 20.82 23.69 29.48
N PRO A 324 20.53 22.81 30.45
CA PRO A 324 19.20 22.76 31.08
C PRO A 324 18.69 24.13 31.56
N GLN A 325 19.62 25.00 31.96
CA GLN A 325 19.43 26.42 32.24
C GLN A 325 18.84 27.20 31.04
N LYS A 326 19.40 26.97 29.84
CA LYS A 326 19.03 27.62 28.59
C LYS A 326 17.76 27.02 27.99
N ALA A 327 17.41 25.79 28.35
CA ALA A 327 16.13 25.17 27.98
C ALA A 327 15.00 25.77 28.81
N GLU A 328 15.19 25.82 30.14
CA GLU A 328 14.24 26.46 31.06
C GLU A 328 14.04 27.96 30.76
N SER A 329 15.10 28.67 30.36
CA SER A 329 14.98 30.10 30.00
C SER A 329 14.16 30.34 28.72
N ARG A 330 14.13 29.37 27.79
CA ARG A 330 13.31 29.45 26.57
C ARG A 330 11.81 29.26 26.84
N MET A 331 11.45 28.61 27.94
CA MET A 331 10.05 28.46 28.36
C MET A 331 9.42 29.80 28.75
N ARG A 332 10.22 30.86 28.97
CA ARG A 332 9.77 32.22 29.30
C ARG A 332 8.73 32.26 30.43
N LEU A 333 8.94 31.41 31.45
CA LEU A 333 8.05 31.30 32.61
C LEU A 333 7.94 32.65 33.33
N THR A 334 6.71 33.10 33.54
CA THR A 334 6.39 34.30 34.32
C THR A 334 6.69 34.08 35.81
N GLN A 335 6.82 35.17 36.59
CA GLN A 335 7.04 35.07 38.03
C GLN A 335 5.89 34.32 38.74
N SER A 336 4.65 34.46 38.24
CA SER A 336 3.48 33.73 38.76
C SER A 336 3.61 32.23 38.52
N GLN A 337 3.95 31.82 37.30
CA GLN A 337 4.15 30.40 36.94
C GLN A 337 5.30 29.77 37.74
N ARG A 338 6.39 30.52 37.98
CA ARG A 338 7.49 30.05 38.83
C ARG A 338 7.06 29.87 40.28
N LYS A 339 6.25 30.78 40.83
CA LYS A 339 5.67 30.61 42.18
C LYS A 339 4.75 29.39 42.25
N GLU A 340 3.97 29.14 41.22
CA GLU A 340 3.08 27.97 41.12
C GLU A 340 3.87 26.66 41.14
N ILE A 341 5.00 26.60 40.42
CA ILE A 341 5.90 25.45 40.47
C ILE A 341 6.54 25.27 41.86
N GLN A 342 6.95 26.37 42.50
CA GLN A 342 7.46 26.34 43.87
C GLN A 342 6.40 25.82 44.87
N LEU A 343 5.15 26.28 44.74
CA LEU A 343 4.02 25.79 45.55
C LEU A 343 3.77 24.31 45.29
N THR A 344 3.75 23.88 44.03
CA THR A 344 3.54 22.47 43.65
C THR A 344 4.62 21.56 44.25
N LEU A 345 5.90 21.96 44.17
CA LEU A 345 6.99 21.21 44.78
C LEU A 345 6.92 21.20 46.32
N SER A 346 6.47 22.30 46.93
CA SER A 346 6.23 22.36 48.38
C SER A 346 5.10 21.42 48.82
N ASP A 347 4.00 21.37 48.08
CA ASP A 347 2.85 20.51 48.35
C ASP A 347 3.19 19.03 48.19
N LEU A 348 4.12 18.71 47.28
CA LEU A 348 4.71 17.38 47.12
C LEU A 348 5.75 17.04 48.21
N GLY A 349 5.98 17.94 49.17
CA GLY A 349 6.83 17.71 50.34
C GLY A 349 8.32 18.03 50.14
N TYR A 350 8.71 18.74 49.09
CA TYR A 350 10.10 19.13 48.86
C TYR A 350 10.43 20.50 49.52
N ASP A 351 11.59 20.59 50.22
CA ASP A 351 12.09 21.88 50.76
C ASP A 351 12.60 22.78 49.61
N ILE A 352 11.77 23.75 49.23
CA ILE A 352 12.04 24.72 48.17
C ILE A 352 12.57 26.07 48.65
N GLY A 353 12.53 26.36 49.96
CA GLY A 353 12.72 27.71 50.51
C GLY A 353 11.44 28.58 50.45
N ALA A 354 11.61 29.90 50.35
CA ALA A 354 10.47 30.82 50.25
C ALA A 354 9.83 30.81 48.85
N VAL A 355 8.50 30.94 48.77
CA VAL A 355 7.75 31.03 47.51
C VAL A 355 7.82 32.46 46.97
N ASP A 356 8.88 32.77 46.24
CA ASP A 356 9.17 34.12 45.74
C ASP A 356 9.22 34.21 44.20
N GLY A 357 9.16 33.07 43.52
CA GLY A 357 9.27 32.95 42.06
C GLY A 357 10.71 32.87 41.56
N ASN A 358 11.70 32.83 42.47
CA ASN A 358 13.11 32.72 42.15
C ASN A 358 13.61 31.30 42.45
N PHE A 359 14.04 30.57 41.41
CA PHE A 359 14.58 29.21 41.57
C PHE A 359 16.03 29.23 42.07
N GLY A 360 16.18 29.50 43.36
CA GLY A 360 17.44 29.44 44.09
C GLY A 360 17.89 28.00 44.39
N GLN A 361 19.01 27.85 45.09
CA GLN A 361 19.68 26.55 45.29
C GLN A 361 18.75 25.48 45.91
N LYS A 362 17.88 25.86 46.85
CA LYS A 362 16.90 24.95 47.45
C LYS A 362 15.86 24.46 46.43
N THR A 363 15.24 25.36 45.68
CA THR A 363 14.29 25.01 44.62
C THR A 363 14.92 24.15 43.52
N ARG A 364 16.18 24.43 43.12
CA ARG A 364 16.92 23.61 42.13
C ARG A 364 17.13 22.19 42.62
N ARG A 365 17.49 22.01 43.89
CA ARG A 365 17.62 20.70 44.53
C ARG A 365 16.27 19.98 44.62
N ALA A 366 15.19 20.69 44.91
CA ALA A 366 13.84 20.13 44.91
C ALA A 366 13.45 19.60 43.51
N ILE A 367 13.68 20.38 42.44
CA ILE A 367 13.44 19.96 41.06
C ILE A 367 14.25 18.72 40.70
N SER A 368 15.55 18.70 41.03
CA SER A 368 16.43 17.55 40.76
C SER A 368 15.96 16.28 41.49
N ARG A 369 15.54 16.40 42.76
CA ARG A 369 14.99 15.26 43.52
C ARG A 369 13.65 14.77 42.97
N TYR A 370 12.81 15.69 42.51
CA TYR A 370 11.55 15.34 41.85
C TYR A 370 11.79 14.60 40.53
N GLN A 371 12.74 15.07 39.71
CA GLN A 371 13.18 14.38 38.49
C GLN A 371 13.67 12.96 38.80
N LYS A 372 14.49 12.80 39.85
CA LYS A 372 14.96 11.49 40.31
C LYS A 372 13.80 10.55 40.65
N ALA A 373 12.79 11.06 41.36
CA ALA A 373 11.62 10.28 41.77
C ALA A 373 10.78 9.79 40.57
N LEU A 374 10.84 10.50 39.44
CA LEU A 374 10.20 10.12 38.17
C LEU A 374 11.09 9.26 37.27
N GLY A 375 12.30 8.90 37.70
CA GLY A 375 13.27 8.15 36.88
C GLY A 375 13.90 8.98 35.75
N LEU A 376 13.84 10.32 35.84
CA LEU A 376 14.42 11.25 34.87
C LEU A 376 15.85 11.67 35.28
N THR A 377 16.62 12.17 34.31
CA THR A 377 17.95 12.75 34.57
C THR A 377 17.85 13.97 35.49
N GLU A 378 18.64 13.96 36.58
CA GLU A 378 18.63 14.98 37.62
C GLU A 378 19.33 16.29 37.17
N THR A 379 18.64 17.14 36.42
CA THR A 379 19.21 18.40 35.91
C THR A 379 19.03 19.56 36.89
N GLY A 380 17.96 19.55 37.69
CA GLY A 380 17.58 20.68 38.58
C GLY A 380 16.97 21.88 37.85
N TYR A 381 16.69 21.74 36.56
CA TYR A 381 16.00 22.73 35.71
C TYR A 381 14.80 22.05 35.06
N ILE A 382 13.73 22.82 34.84
CA ILE A 382 12.46 22.32 34.30
C ILE A 382 12.56 22.05 32.81
#